data_AF-A0A538CJ94-F1
#
_entry.id   AF-A0A538CJ94-F1
#
_cell.length_a   1.000
_cell.length_b   1.000
_cell.length_c   1.000
_cell.angle_alpha   90.00
_cell.angle_beta   90.00
_cell.angle_gamma   90.00
#
_symmetry.space_group_name_H-M   'P 1'
#
loop_
_entity.id
_entity.type
_entity.pdbx_description
1 polymer ?
#
loop_
_entity_poly.entity_id
_entity_poly.type
_entity_poly.pdbx_seq_one_letter_code
_entity_poly.pdbx_strand_id
1 'polypeptide(L)' 'MTVVEYDGRIVVVDVGLRFPTAEMVGIDLVLPDFSYLRERADDIEGIVVTHGHEDHLGALPFIVRQLGKDNVPPI' A
#
# COMPACT_ATOMS: atom_id res chain seq x y z
N MET A 1 -2.78 2.82 5.63
CA MET A 1 -2.75 1.42 5.17
C MET A 1 -3.12 0.53 6.32
N THR A 2 -4.18 -0.26 6.15
CA THR A 2 -4.62 -1.26 7.11
C THR A 2 -4.65 -2.61 6.42
N VAL A 3 -4.21 -3.66 7.11
CA VAL A 3 -4.20 -5.04 6.61
C VAL A 3 -5.20 -5.84 7.43
N VAL A 4 -6.12 -6.52 6.76
CA VAL A 4 -7.04 -7.48 7.36
C VAL A 4 -6.64 -8.86 6.88
N GLU A 5 -6.24 -9.72 7.81
CA GLU A 5 -5.83 -11.10 7.54
C GLU A 5 -6.83 -12.08 8.13
N TYR A 6 -7.24 -13.08 7.34
CA TYR A 6 -8.05 -14.20 7.80
C TYR A 6 -7.69 -15.46 7.03
N ASP A 7 -7.34 -16.54 7.74
CA ASP A 7 -7.07 -17.85 7.12
C ASP A 7 -6.01 -17.78 6.00
N GLY A 8 -4.90 -17.09 6.27
CA GLY A 8 -3.79 -16.91 5.33
C GLY A 8 -4.07 -15.94 4.17
N ARG A 9 -5.29 -15.41 4.05
CA ARG A 9 -5.70 -14.48 2.98
C ARG A 9 -5.69 -13.05 3.48
N ILE A 10 -5.27 -12.13 2.62
CA ILE A 10 -5.07 -10.73 2.95
C ILE A 10 -6.00 -9.84 2.12
N VAL A 11 -6.67 -8.90 2.78
CA VAL A 11 -7.27 -7.72 2.16
C VAL A 11 -6.59 -6.47 2.72
N VAL A 12 -6.17 -5.58 1.83
CA VAL A 12 -5.63 -4.27 2.20
C VAL A 12 -6.74 -3.23 2.13
N VAL A 13 -6.87 -2.37 3.14
CA VAL A 13 -7.76 -1.22 3.12
C VAL A 13 -6.92 0.05 3.12
N ASP A 14 -7.02 0.79 2.02
CA ASP A 14 -6.23 1.97 1.67
C ASP A 14 -4.71 1.74 1.66
N VAL A 15 -4.03 2.47 0.78
CA VAL A 15 -2.57 2.52 0.70
C VAL A 15 -2.15 3.93 0.37
N GLY A 16 -2.31 4.79 1.37
CA GLY A 16 -1.95 6.19 1.30
C GLY A 16 -0.48 6.47 1.54
N LEU A 17 -0.08 7.67 1.12
CA LEU A 17 1.19 8.27 1.50
C LEU A 17 0.98 9.26 2.66
N ARG A 18 2.09 9.74 3.23
CA ARG A 18 2.07 10.91 4.11
C ARG A 18 2.95 12.01 3.51
N PHE A 19 2.53 13.25 3.69
CA PHE A 19 3.37 14.41 3.40
C PHE A 19 4.51 14.55 4.44
N PRO A 20 5.71 14.95 4.02
CA PRO A 20 6.87 15.14 4.90
C PRO A 20 6.63 16.23 5.95
N THR A 21 7.31 16.13 7.09
CA THR A 21 7.35 17.22 8.08
C THR A 21 8.41 18.25 7.71
N ALA A 22 8.39 19.42 8.37
CA ALA A 22 9.35 20.50 8.14
C ALA A 22 10.83 20.09 8.36
N GLU A 23 11.07 19.05 9.18
CA GLU A 23 12.40 18.52 9.47
C GLU A 23 12.93 17.59 8.36
N MET A 24 12.05 17.07 7.51
CA MET A 24 12.38 16.13 6.42
C MET A 24 12.78 16.89 5.15
N VAL A 25 13.83 17.70 5.24
CA VAL A 25 14.29 18.57 4.13
C VAL A 25 14.66 17.74 2.90
N GLY A 26 14.05 18.08 1.76
CA GLY A 26 14.31 17.44 0.46
C GLY A 26 13.57 16.11 0.23
N ILE A 27 12.74 15.66 1.17
CA ILE A 27 11.85 14.52 0.98
C ILE A 27 10.55 15.00 0.35
N ASP A 28 10.08 14.35 -0.72
CA ASP A 28 8.81 14.67 -1.36
C ASP A 28 7.63 13.92 -0.72
N LEU A 29 7.80 12.62 -0.45
CA LEU A 29 6.74 11.71 0.01
C LEU A 29 7.27 10.75 1.08
N VAL A 30 6.42 10.40 2.03
CA VAL A 30 6.68 9.32 3.01
C VAL A 30 5.73 8.16 2.70
N LEU A 31 6.29 6.97 2.47
CA LEU A 31 5.53 5.77 2.10
C LEU A 31 5.39 4.81 3.29
N PRO A 32 4.34 3.96 3.31
CA PRO A 32 4.25 2.84 4.23
C PRO A 32 5.39 1.83 4.01
N ASP A 33 5.74 1.07 5.04
CA ASP A 33 6.58 -0.11 4.88
C ASP A 33 5.77 -1.26 4.25
N PHE A 34 6.22 -1.73 3.10
CA PHE A 34 5.57 -2.81 2.35
C PHE A 34 6.16 -4.19 2.64
N SER A 35 7.14 -4.32 3.54
CA SER A 35 7.88 -5.57 3.75
C SER A 35 6.96 -6.76 4.05
N TYR A 36 5.94 -6.57 4.89
CA TYR A 36 4.95 -7.61 5.22
C TYR A 36 4.16 -8.11 3.99
N LEU A 37 3.77 -7.20 3.09
CA LEU A 37 2.97 -7.53 1.90
C LEU A 37 3.84 -8.12 0.78
N ARG A 38 5.10 -7.67 0.66
CA ARG A 38 6.04 -8.14 -0.38
C ARG A 38 6.35 -9.63 -0.24
N GLU A 39 6.50 -10.12 0.98
CA GLU A 39 6.80 -11.53 1.25
C GLU A 39 5.56 -12.45 1.12
N ARG A 40 4.38 -11.85 0.94
CA ARG A 40 3.08 -12.51 0.90
C ARG A 40 2.22 -12.04 -0.28
N ALA A 41 2.87 -11.66 -1.38
CA ALA A 41 2.17 -11.06 -2.52
C ALA A 41 1.05 -11.96 -3.07
N ASP A 42 1.27 -13.28 -3.07
CA ASP A 42 0.30 -14.28 -3.57
C ASP A 42 -0.90 -14.48 -2.64
N ASP A 43 -0.81 -14.01 -1.39
CA ASP A 43 -1.89 -14.13 -0.39
C ASP A 43 -2.86 -12.92 -0.44
N ILE A 44 -2.57 -11.90 -1.25
CA ILE A 44 -3.37 -10.67 -1.33
C ILE A 44 -4.54 -10.86 -2.29
N GLU A 45 -5.74 -10.88 -1.74
CA GLU A 45 -7.00 -11.08 -2.49
C GLU A 45 -7.53 -9.78 -3.10
N GLY A 46 -7.15 -8.62 -2.55
CA GLY A 46 -7.62 -7.32 -3.03
C GLY A 46 -7.15 -6.13 -2.20
N ILE A 47 -7.21 -4.95 -2.81
CA ILE A 47 -6.97 -3.65 -2.18
C ILE A 47 -8.26 -2.84 -2.27
N VAL A 48 -8.85 -2.47 -1.14
CA VAL A 48 -10.05 -1.63 -1.10
C VAL A 48 -9.63 -0.17 -0.93
N VAL A 49 -10.02 0.70 -1.86
CA VAL A 49 -9.84 2.16 -1.76
C VAL A 49 -11.11 2.81 -1.25
N THR A 50 -11.04 3.48 -0.10
CA THR A 50 -12.22 4.11 0.53
C THR A 50 -12.61 5.41 -0.16
N HIS A 51 -11.63 6.25 -0.52
CA HIS A 51 -11.82 7.49 -1.27
C HIS A 51 -10.50 8.01 -1.89
N GLY A 52 -10.59 9.10 -2.65
CA GLY A 52 -9.53 9.59 -3.53
C GLY A 52 -8.54 10.61 -2.95
N HIS A 53 -8.38 10.72 -1.63
CA HIS A 53 -7.32 11.58 -1.07
C HIS A 53 -5.96 10.87 -1.08
N GLU A 54 -4.86 11.62 -1.23
CA GLU A 54 -3.51 11.06 -1.35
C GLU A 54 -3.09 10.22 -0.13
N ASP A 55 -3.60 10.53 1.05
CA ASP A 55 -3.40 9.74 2.27
C ASP A 55 -4.24 8.45 2.35
N HIS A 56 -5.01 8.15 1.29
CA HIS A 56 -5.75 6.90 1.10
C HIS A 56 -5.30 6.09 -0.13
N LEU A 57 -4.96 6.73 -1.26
CA LEU A 57 -4.49 6.00 -2.47
C LEU A 57 -3.11 6.41 -2.99
N GLY A 58 -2.46 7.42 -2.42
CA GLY A 58 -1.24 8.02 -2.98
C GLY A 58 -0.04 7.08 -3.03
N ALA A 59 -0.01 6.03 -2.20
CA ALA A 59 1.05 5.02 -2.23
C ALA A 59 0.72 3.80 -3.11
N LEU A 60 -0.48 3.75 -3.74
CA LEU A 60 -0.93 2.65 -4.60
C LEU A 60 0.05 2.34 -5.77
N PRO A 61 0.56 3.33 -6.52
CA PRO A 61 1.51 3.04 -7.60
C PRO A 61 2.83 2.44 -7.10
N PHE A 62 3.19 2.68 -5.84
CA PHE A 62 4.44 2.21 -5.25
C PHE A 62 4.32 0.76 -4.79
N ILE A 63 3.22 0.39 -4.13
CA ILE A 63 2.99 -1.01 -3.73
C ILE A 63 2.81 -1.92 -4.96
N VAL A 64 2.09 -1.48 -6.00
CA VAL A 64 1.93 -2.25 -7.25
C VAL A 64 3.29 -2.56 -7.89
N ARG A 65 4.25 -1.63 -7.83
CA ARG A 65 5.63 -1.88 -8.31
C ARG A 65 6.39 -2.87 -7.44
N GLN A 66 6.12 -2.92 -6.13
CA GLN A 66 6.76 -3.84 -5.20
C GLN A 66 6.23 -5.28 -5.31
N LEU A 67 4.94 -5.45 -5.59
CA LEU A 67 4.32 -6.77 -5.77
C LEU A 67 4.71 -7.44 -7.10
N GLY A 68 5.06 -6.66 -8.12
CA GLY A 68 5.42 -7.16 -9.44
C GLY A 68 4.21 -7.31 -10.37
N LYS A 69 4.46 -7.34 -11.69
CA LYS A 69 3.40 -7.26 -12.72
C LYS A 69 2.42 -8.43 -12.72
N ASP A 70 2.89 -9.61 -12.30
CA ASP A 70 2.10 -10.84 -12.38
C ASP A 70 1.26 -11.07 -11.10
N ASN A 71 1.53 -10.30 -10.04
CA ASN A 71 0.91 -10.44 -8.71
C ASN A 71 0.15 -9.17 -8.30
N VAL A 72 -0.43 -8.45 -9.26
CA VAL A 72 -1.25 -7.27 -8.97
C VAL A 72 -2.66 -7.75 -8.59
N PRO A 73 -3.10 -7.57 -7.33
CA PRO A 73 -4.44 -7.93 -6.92
C PRO A 73 -5.48 -6.97 -7.49
N PRO A 74 -6.78 -7.32 -7.49
CA PRO A 74 -7.86 -6.39 -7.75
C PRO A 74 -7.82 -5.16 -6.82
N ILE A 75 -8.19 -3.99 -7.34
CA ILE A 75 -8.24 -2.69 -6.64
C ILE A 75 -9.65 -2.10 -6.75
#